data_AF-A0A8T4XA66-F1
#
_entry.id   AF-A0A8T4XA66-F1
#
_cell.length_a   1.000
_cell.length_b   1.000
_cell.length_c   1.000
_cell.angle_alpha   90.00
_cell.angle_beta   90.00
_cell.angle_gamma   90.00
#
_symmetry.space_group_name_H-M   'P 1'
#
loop_
_entity.id
_entity.type
_entity.pdbx_description
1 polymer ?
#
loop_
_entity_poly.entity_id
_entity_poly.type
_entity_poly.pdbx_seq_one_letter_code
_entity_poly.pdbx_strand_id
1 'polypeptide(L)'
;MRLNIFKNKISALQKIQYDHKNIVKSNENKIEDTPQLIKENERKIPQFMTLSKLDWDNNEIHAGIIKDPTAKGGLRYQVIEPVLTERDQKAFDIIKKLLMTELSVSLGDIKSKKDAERRLKNKIAIMIKKYRLKIPPKNIERINYFAVRDFVYLGKIEPLMRDHMIEEISCDGTNIPIYVWHREHESIPTNIIFKNEAELNNFARKMAYVCGKHVSVADPIIDASLPGGSRINLTLGHEITKRGSTFTIRRFRADPITVIDLIKFGTMSVDIAAYMWYLAEKRATMLIAGGTASGKTTALNALATFIRPGQKVVSIEDTQELNLPHENWIPAVSRQSFTDTQIGEINQFDLLRAALRQRPDIIIVGETRGREAYTLFQAMATGHGGFSSIHADSVDATLTRLTSSPMDVPKSLISNSLDLITLQLKIRIGEKSARRIIQVSEINGIDEKTGEIKTHEIFKWNPREDKHEFMGDSVVFSKIKERDGDTDEKINYELTKRRLALEWMAKKDIRDHKEVSNNIMEYYSDPERYYERKRLEM
;
A
#
# COMPACT_ATOMS: atom_id res chain seq x y z
N MET A 1 -43.95 -8.65 -19.31
CA MET A 1 -42.70 -8.81 -18.52
C MET A 1 -42.92 -8.99 -17.02
N ARG A 2 -43.82 -8.25 -16.34
CA ARG A 2 -44.07 -8.38 -14.88
C ARG A 2 -44.79 -9.68 -14.43
N LEU A 3 -45.62 -10.30 -15.28
CA LEU A 3 -46.29 -11.58 -14.96
C LEU A 3 -45.35 -12.80 -14.97
N ASN A 4 -44.31 -12.81 -15.81
CA ASN A 4 -43.35 -13.93 -15.87
C ASN A 4 -42.42 -13.94 -14.65
N ILE A 5 -42.11 -12.78 -14.06
CA ILE A 5 -41.34 -12.66 -12.82
C ILE A 5 -42.16 -13.19 -11.62
N PHE A 6 -43.48 -12.95 -11.60
CA PHE A 6 -44.38 -13.48 -10.58
C PHE A 6 -44.55 -14.99 -10.67
N LYS A 7 -44.73 -15.54 -11.89
CA LYS A 7 -44.81 -17.00 -12.11
C LYS A 7 -43.50 -17.73 -11.74
N ASN A 8 -42.34 -17.14 -12.05
CA ASN A 8 -41.04 -17.73 -11.67
C ASN A 8 -40.80 -17.71 -10.15
N LYS A 9 -41.26 -16.67 -9.44
CA LYS A 9 -41.21 -16.63 -7.97
C LYS A 9 -42.12 -17.65 -7.30
N ILE A 10 -43.33 -17.87 -7.83
CA ILE A 10 -44.28 -18.89 -7.33
C ILE A 10 -43.73 -20.30 -7.58
N SER A 11 -43.17 -20.57 -8.76
CA SER A 11 -42.50 -21.82 -9.11
C SER A 11 -41.31 -22.13 -8.19
N ALA A 12 -40.47 -21.12 -7.89
CA ALA A 12 -39.36 -21.27 -6.94
C ALA A 12 -39.84 -21.55 -5.51
N LEU A 13 -40.90 -20.87 -5.04
CA LEU A 13 -41.51 -21.11 -3.73
C LEU A 13 -42.12 -22.51 -3.60
N GLN A 14 -42.76 -23.01 -4.66
CA GLN A 14 -43.31 -24.37 -4.69
C GLN A 14 -42.20 -25.43 -4.71
N LYS A 15 -41.11 -25.18 -5.43
CA LYS A 15 -39.93 -26.07 -5.45
C LYS A 15 -39.23 -26.12 -4.08
N ILE A 16 -39.16 -25.01 -3.37
CA ILE A 16 -38.62 -24.93 -1.99
C ILE A 16 -39.52 -25.66 -0.98
N GLN A 17 -40.85 -25.54 -1.09
CA GLN A 17 -41.78 -26.30 -0.25
C GLN A 17 -41.73 -27.81 -0.54
N TYR A 18 -41.51 -28.18 -1.80
CA TYR A 18 -41.34 -29.58 -2.22
C TYR A 18 -40.03 -30.17 -1.69
N ASP A 19 -38.92 -29.44 -1.82
CA ASP A 19 -37.62 -29.84 -1.27
C ASP A 19 -37.65 -29.89 0.27
N HIS A 20 -38.35 -28.97 0.94
CA HIS A 20 -38.54 -29.01 2.40
C HIS A 20 -39.32 -30.26 2.84
N LYS A 21 -40.38 -30.65 2.12
CA LYS A 21 -41.13 -31.89 2.42
C LYS A 21 -40.30 -33.15 2.20
N ASN A 22 -39.42 -33.16 1.20
CA ASN A 22 -38.50 -34.27 0.95
C ASN A 22 -37.36 -34.35 1.97
N ILE A 23 -36.82 -33.21 2.42
CA ILE A 23 -35.77 -33.14 3.46
C ILE A 23 -36.32 -33.57 4.83
N VAL A 24 -37.58 -33.24 5.15
CA VAL A 24 -38.22 -33.70 6.39
C VAL A 24 -38.51 -35.20 6.33
N LYS A 25 -38.98 -35.73 5.19
CA LYS A 25 -39.22 -37.18 5.00
C LYS A 25 -37.94 -38.02 4.94
N SER A 26 -36.84 -37.51 4.40
CA SER A 26 -35.57 -38.23 4.36
C SER A 26 -34.88 -38.34 5.72
N ASN A 27 -35.27 -37.51 6.69
CA ASN A 27 -34.73 -37.53 8.06
C ASN A 27 -35.53 -38.43 9.02
N GLU A 28 -36.67 -39.01 8.59
CA GLU A 28 -37.46 -39.93 9.42
C GLU A 28 -37.01 -41.40 9.29
N ASN A 29 -36.18 -41.75 8.31
CA ASN A 29 -35.68 -43.12 8.12
C ASN A 29 -34.15 -43.20 8.15
N LYS A 30 -33.64 -43.77 9.26
CA LYS A 30 -32.30 -44.30 9.50
C LYS A 30 -31.13 -43.32 9.41
N ILE A 31 -30.80 -42.70 10.53
CA ILE A 31 -29.41 -42.53 10.96
C ILE A 31 -29.36 -43.07 12.39
N GLU A 32 -28.68 -44.19 12.56
CA GLU A 32 -28.51 -44.86 13.85
C GLU A 32 -27.89 -43.88 14.87
N ASP A 33 -28.53 -43.81 16.04
CA ASP A 33 -28.01 -43.16 17.23
C ASP A 33 -26.72 -43.86 17.66
N THR A 34 -25.59 -43.32 17.24
CA THR A 34 -24.35 -43.46 17.99
C THR A 34 -23.62 -42.13 17.94
N PRO A 35 -23.41 -41.45 19.07
CA PRO A 35 -22.49 -40.33 19.10
C PRO A 35 -21.09 -40.91 18.88
N GLN A 36 -20.65 -40.97 17.62
CA GLN A 36 -19.22 -40.97 17.36
C GLN A 36 -18.73 -39.63 17.87
N LEU A 37 -18.27 -39.64 19.13
CA LEU A 37 -17.28 -38.73 19.65
C LEU A 37 -16.22 -38.63 18.56
N ILE A 38 -16.26 -37.54 17.80
CA ILE A 38 -15.10 -37.10 17.05
C ILE A 38 -14.04 -37.02 18.12
N LYS A 39 -13.09 -37.96 18.12
CA LYS A 39 -11.86 -37.79 18.87
C LYS A 39 -11.41 -36.40 18.48
N GLU A 40 -11.40 -35.48 19.44
CA GLU A 40 -10.61 -34.27 19.36
C GLU A 40 -9.19 -34.78 19.15
N ASN A 41 -8.82 -35.03 17.89
CA ASN A 41 -7.44 -34.87 17.50
C ASN A 41 -7.22 -33.39 17.78
N GLU A 42 -6.69 -33.11 18.98
CA GLU A 42 -6.04 -31.86 19.30
C GLU A 42 -5.17 -31.56 18.09
N ARG A 43 -5.66 -30.69 17.20
CA ARG A 43 -4.85 -30.19 16.11
C ARG A 43 -3.76 -29.44 16.83
N LYS A 44 -2.59 -30.07 16.96
CA LYS A 44 -1.39 -29.41 17.45
C LYS A 44 -1.29 -28.12 16.64
N ILE A 45 -1.53 -27.00 17.30
CA ILE A 45 -1.30 -25.70 16.71
C ILE A 45 0.17 -25.75 16.30
N PRO A 46 0.49 -25.64 15.01
CA PRO A 46 1.87 -25.75 14.58
C PRO A 46 2.67 -24.68 15.32
N GLN A 47 3.89 -25.03 15.71
CA GLN A 47 4.76 -24.06 16.36
C GLN A 47 5.11 -22.97 15.33
N PHE A 48 4.53 -21.79 15.51
CA PHE A 48 4.85 -20.63 14.71
C PHE A 48 6.29 -20.20 14.99
N MET A 49 7.06 -20.01 13.92
CA MET A 49 8.34 -19.32 13.98
C MET A 49 8.12 -17.84 14.31
N THR A 50 7.11 -17.25 13.66
CA THR A 50 6.67 -15.87 13.87
C THR A 50 5.16 -15.86 13.93
N LEU A 51 4.57 -15.34 15.00
CA LEU A 51 3.13 -15.15 15.13
C LEU A 51 2.77 -13.73 14.66
N SER A 52 1.90 -13.65 13.67
CA SER A 52 1.41 -12.37 13.15
C SER A 52 0.33 -11.79 14.06
N LYS A 53 0.42 -10.49 14.33
CA LYS A 53 -0.63 -9.76 15.04
C LYS A 53 -1.76 -9.44 14.06
N LEU A 54 -2.91 -10.08 14.25
CA LEU A 54 -4.12 -9.79 13.49
C LEU A 54 -5.07 -8.97 14.34
N ASP A 55 -5.52 -7.82 13.82
CA ASP A 55 -6.58 -7.04 14.47
C ASP A 55 -7.94 -7.73 14.24
N TRP A 56 -8.28 -8.71 15.08
CA TRP A 56 -9.58 -9.39 15.10
C TRP A 56 -10.06 -9.53 16.54
N ASP A 57 -11.35 -9.31 16.78
CA ASP A 57 -11.97 -9.48 18.11
C ASP A 57 -12.10 -10.97 18.54
N ASN A 58 -11.62 -11.93 17.73
CA ASN A 58 -11.83 -13.37 17.92
C ASN A 58 -10.53 -14.12 18.21
N ASN A 59 -10.48 -14.77 19.36
CA ASN A 59 -9.31 -15.51 19.86
C ASN A 59 -9.00 -16.82 19.10
N GLU A 60 -9.87 -17.30 18.20
CA GLU A 60 -9.66 -18.54 17.43
C GLU A 60 -8.93 -18.33 16.08
N ILE A 61 -8.47 -17.12 15.77
CA ILE A 61 -7.78 -16.82 14.50
C ILE A 61 -6.31 -16.56 14.78
N HIS A 62 -5.45 -17.36 14.16
CA HIS A 62 -4.01 -17.19 14.24
C HIS A 62 -3.42 -17.19 12.84
N ALA A 63 -2.44 -16.34 12.58
CA ALA A 63 -1.65 -16.41 11.37
C ALA A 63 -0.17 -16.23 11.69
N GLY A 64 0.69 -16.72 10.83
CA GLY A 64 2.13 -16.60 11.01
C GLY A 64 2.90 -17.59 10.16
N ILE A 65 4.21 -17.62 10.36
CA ILE A 65 5.12 -18.43 9.56
C ILE A 65 5.47 -19.71 10.31
N ILE A 66 5.44 -20.84 9.61
CA ILE A 66 5.85 -22.15 10.10
C ILE A 66 6.97 -22.72 9.22
N LYS A 67 7.81 -23.57 9.79
CA LYS A 67 8.70 -24.42 8.99
C LYS A 67 7.87 -25.52 8.34
N ASP A 68 8.00 -25.65 7.03
CA ASP A 68 7.31 -26.68 6.26
C ASP A 68 8.26 -27.25 5.19
N PRO A 69 8.80 -28.46 5.40
CA PRO A 69 9.68 -29.13 4.44
C PRO A 69 9.03 -29.38 3.08
N THR A 70 7.70 -29.40 3.00
CA THR A 70 6.96 -29.61 1.74
C THR A 70 6.78 -28.33 0.94
N ALA A 71 7.01 -27.16 1.55
CA ALA A 71 6.91 -25.88 0.87
C ALA A 71 8.22 -25.53 0.16
N LYS A 72 8.11 -24.90 -1.01
CA LYS A 72 9.26 -24.37 -1.75
C LYS A 72 9.93 -23.28 -0.89
N GLY A 73 11.17 -23.51 -0.47
CA GLY A 73 11.90 -22.61 0.44
C GLY A 73 11.78 -22.97 1.93
N GLY A 74 11.10 -24.06 2.29
CA GLY A 74 11.05 -24.59 3.66
C GLY A 74 10.16 -23.81 4.64
N LEU A 75 9.43 -22.80 4.15
CA LEU A 75 8.55 -21.94 4.94
C LEU A 75 7.14 -21.93 4.35
N ARG A 76 6.14 -21.87 5.23
CA ARG A 76 4.73 -21.66 4.84
C ARG A 76 4.11 -20.60 5.74
N TYR A 77 3.31 -19.71 5.16
CA TYR A 77 2.48 -18.79 5.91
C TYR A 77 1.14 -19.47 6.23
N GLN A 78 0.93 -19.82 7.49
CA GLN A 78 -0.20 -20.61 7.95
C GLN A 78 -1.25 -19.70 8.57
N VAL A 79 -2.46 -19.69 8.00
CA VAL A 79 -3.66 -19.11 8.59
C VAL A 79 -4.48 -20.22 9.21
N ILE A 80 -4.83 -20.05 10.48
CA ILE A 80 -5.70 -20.91 11.27
C ILE A 80 -6.98 -20.13 11.52
N GLU A 81 -8.09 -20.64 10.99
CA GLU A 81 -9.43 -20.10 11.17
C GLU A 81 -10.29 -21.09 11.98
N PRO A 82 -11.41 -20.64 12.57
CA PRO A 82 -12.39 -21.52 13.18
C PRO A 82 -12.86 -22.62 12.22
N VAL A 83 -13.04 -23.84 12.73
CA VAL A 83 -13.54 -24.96 11.91
C VAL A 83 -15.04 -25.11 12.10
N LEU A 84 -15.77 -25.18 10.98
CA LEU A 84 -17.17 -25.60 10.95
C LEU A 84 -17.23 -27.13 10.79
N THR A 85 -18.06 -27.79 11.59
CA THR A 85 -18.38 -29.20 11.35
C THR A 85 -19.16 -29.34 10.03
N GLU A 86 -19.24 -30.54 9.45
CA GLU A 86 -20.05 -30.74 8.23
C GLU A 86 -21.51 -30.30 8.42
N ARG A 87 -22.06 -30.51 9.61
CA ARG A 87 -23.40 -30.07 9.98
C ARG A 87 -23.50 -28.55 10.01
N ASP A 88 -22.55 -27.85 10.62
CA ASP A 88 -22.55 -26.39 10.68
C ASP A 88 -22.29 -25.76 9.31
N GLN A 89 -21.45 -26.39 8.47
CA GLN A 89 -21.21 -25.94 7.10
C GLN A 89 -22.51 -26.01 6.28
N LYS A 90 -23.25 -27.13 6.36
CA LYS A 90 -24.57 -27.25 5.71
C LYS A 90 -25.55 -26.20 6.22
N ALA A 91 -25.58 -25.95 7.53
CA ALA A 91 -26.41 -24.90 8.10
C ALA A 91 -26.02 -23.50 7.60
N PHE A 92 -24.72 -23.22 7.51
CA PHE A 92 -24.21 -21.96 6.99
C PHE A 92 -24.53 -21.79 5.50
N ASP A 93 -24.43 -22.83 4.69
CA ASP A 93 -24.80 -22.78 3.26
C ASP A 93 -26.29 -22.46 3.07
N ILE A 94 -27.17 -23.00 3.92
CA ILE A 94 -28.60 -22.65 3.95
C ILE A 94 -28.76 -21.17 4.32
N ILE A 95 -28.10 -20.71 5.39
CA ILE A 95 -28.12 -19.30 5.80
C ILE A 95 -27.62 -18.40 4.66
N LYS A 96 -26.56 -18.79 3.94
CA LYS A 96 -26.00 -18.04 2.80
C LYS A 96 -27.01 -17.87 1.67
N LYS A 97 -27.73 -18.94 1.32
CA LYS A 97 -28.81 -18.90 0.31
C LYS A 97 -29.99 -18.02 0.75
N LEU A 98 -30.38 -18.12 2.02
CA LEU A 98 -31.45 -17.29 2.59
C LEU A 98 -31.04 -15.82 2.63
N LEU A 99 -29.80 -15.51 3.03
CA LEU A 99 -29.23 -14.16 3.01
C LEU A 99 -29.28 -13.58 1.59
N MET A 100 -28.83 -14.31 0.56
CA MET A 100 -28.90 -13.84 -0.82
C MET A 100 -30.33 -13.59 -1.33
N THR A 101 -31.33 -14.26 -0.77
CA THR A 101 -32.73 -14.15 -1.19
C THR A 101 -33.50 -13.06 -0.42
N GLU A 102 -33.21 -12.91 0.88
CA GLU A 102 -33.93 -12.02 1.80
C GLU A 102 -33.18 -10.71 2.11
N LEU A 103 -31.89 -10.57 1.75
CA LEU A 103 -31.20 -9.28 1.91
C LEU A 103 -31.74 -8.29 0.89
N SER A 104 -32.73 -7.51 1.29
CA SER A 104 -33.00 -6.18 0.75
C SER A 104 -32.32 -5.16 1.64
N VAL A 105 -31.00 -5.03 1.55
CA VAL A 105 -30.28 -3.96 2.25
C VAL A 105 -30.12 -2.81 1.29
N SER A 106 -30.75 -1.67 1.59
CA SER A 106 -30.42 -0.43 0.90
C SER A 106 -29.00 -0.05 1.30
N LEU A 107 -28.11 0.07 0.31
CA LEU A 107 -26.71 0.49 0.54
C LEU A 107 -26.63 1.85 1.26
N GLY A 108 -27.65 2.71 1.11
CA GLY A 108 -27.75 4.00 1.79
C GLY A 108 -27.97 3.93 3.31
N ASP A 109 -28.41 2.78 3.84
CA ASP A 109 -28.66 2.63 5.28
C ASP A 109 -27.43 2.21 6.08
N ILE A 110 -26.35 1.79 5.42
CA ILE A 110 -25.13 1.29 6.08
C ILE A 110 -24.18 2.46 6.34
N LYS A 111 -24.00 2.82 7.62
CA LYS A 111 -23.14 3.95 8.02
C LYS A 111 -21.65 3.60 8.10
N SER A 112 -21.32 2.34 8.39
CA SER A 112 -19.93 1.87 8.54
C SER A 112 -19.81 0.35 8.42
N LYS A 113 -18.58 -0.17 8.26
CA LYS A 113 -18.32 -1.62 8.28
C LYS A 113 -18.79 -2.27 9.60
N LYS A 114 -18.56 -1.62 10.75
CA LYS A 114 -19.05 -2.10 12.05
C LYS A 114 -20.58 -2.15 12.13
N ASP A 115 -21.28 -1.19 11.52
CA ASP A 115 -22.74 -1.25 11.44
C ASP A 115 -23.22 -2.41 10.54
N ALA A 116 -22.54 -2.62 9.39
CA ALA A 116 -22.81 -3.75 8.51
C ALA A 116 -22.64 -5.10 9.22
N GLU A 117 -21.56 -5.28 9.98
CA GLU A 117 -21.33 -6.48 10.80
C GLU A 117 -22.47 -6.73 11.78
N ARG A 118 -22.84 -5.70 12.56
CA ARG A 118 -23.90 -5.80 13.57
C ARG A 118 -25.23 -6.19 12.92
N ARG A 119 -25.60 -5.55 11.82
CA ARG A 119 -26.83 -5.86 11.09
C ARG A 119 -26.84 -7.28 10.53
N LEU A 120 -25.71 -7.72 9.96
CA LEU A 120 -25.58 -9.07 9.43
C LEU A 120 -25.73 -10.11 10.54
N LYS A 121 -25.02 -9.95 11.67
CA LYS A 121 -25.13 -10.83 12.84
C LYS A 121 -26.57 -10.90 13.36
N ASN A 122 -27.26 -9.76 13.46
CA ASN A 122 -28.66 -9.71 13.88
C ASN A 122 -29.60 -10.44 12.90
N LYS A 123 -29.39 -10.26 11.58
CA LYS A 123 -30.20 -10.93 10.57
C LYS A 123 -30.00 -12.45 10.60
N ILE A 124 -28.76 -12.91 10.80
CA ILE A 124 -28.46 -14.34 10.97
C ILE A 124 -29.20 -14.89 12.19
N ALA A 125 -29.16 -14.20 13.33
CA ALA A 125 -29.88 -14.62 14.53
C ALA A 125 -31.41 -14.73 14.29
N ILE A 126 -32.00 -13.78 13.56
CA ILE A 126 -33.41 -13.83 13.16
C ILE A 126 -33.68 -15.04 12.26
N MET A 127 -32.82 -15.31 11.27
CA MET A 127 -32.97 -16.46 10.37
C MET A 127 -32.87 -17.79 11.11
N ILE A 128 -31.90 -17.94 12.02
CA ILE A 128 -31.74 -19.15 12.83
C ILE A 128 -33.03 -19.43 13.62
N LYS A 129 -33.62 -18.41 14.24
CA LYS A 129 -34.90 -18.53 14.96
C LYS A 129 -36.08 -18.83 14.04
N LYS A 130 -36.24 -18.06 12.95
CA LYS A 130 -37.34 -18.17 11.99
C LYS A 130 -37.40 -19.55 11.34
N TYR A 131 -36.25 -20.11 10.97
CA TYR A 131 -36.13 -21.41 10.31
C TYR A 131 -35.86 -22.57 11.28
N ARG A 132 -35.86 -22.32 12.59
CA ARG A 132 -35.64 -23.33 13.64
C ARG A 132 -34.36 -24.15 13.43
N LEU A 133 -33.29 -23.50 13.00
CA LEU A 133 -32.00 -24.15 12.77
C LEU A 133 -31.36 -24.51 14.12
N LYS A 134 -31.12 -25.81 14.35
CA LYS A 134 -30.52 -26.31 15.59
C LYS A 134 -28.99 -26.17 15.55
N ILE A 135 -28.48 -25.03 16.01
CA ILE A 135 -27.04 -24.67 16.03
C ILE A 135 -26.63 -24.29 17.46
N PRO A 136 -25.59 -24.92 18.05
CA PRO A 136 -25.06 -24.54 19.36
C PRO A 136 -24.53 -23.09 19.38
N PRO A 137 -24.63 -22.35 20.50
CA PRO A 137 -24.18 -20.95 20.58
C PRO A 137 -22.73 -20.72 20.12
N LYS A 138 -21.79 -21.58 20.54
CA LYS A 138 -20.38 -21.51 20.11
C LYS A 138 -20.22 -21.62 18.59
N ASN A 139 -21.06 -22.42 17.93
CA ASN A 139 -21.03 -22.57 16.47
C ASN A 139 -21.67 -21.37 15.75
N ILE A 140 -22.60 -20.67 16.41
CA ILE A 140 -23.17 -19.41 15.89
C ILE A 140 -22.08 -18.35 15.78
N GLU A 141 -21.17 -18.25 16.74
CA GLU A 141 -20.03 -17.31 16.66
C GLU A 141 -19.10 -17.62 15.48
N ARG A 142 -18.81 -18.90 15.23
CA ARG A 142 -18.05 -19.33 14.05
C ARG A 142 -18.77 -19.05 12.74
N ILE A 143 -20.08 -19.27 12.68
CA ILE A 143 -20.89 -18.91 11.51
C ILE A 143 -20.88 -17.39 11.29
N ASN A 144 -21.03 -16.60 12.36
CA ASN A 144 -20.94 -15.15 12.29
C ASN A 144 -19.57 -14.70 11.78
N TYR A 145 -18.48 -15.34 12.22
CA TYR A 145 -17.13 -15.10 11.70
C TYR A 145 -17.10 -15.25 10.17
N PHE A 146 -17.48 -16.42 9.64
CA PHE A 146 -17.46 -16.68 8.20
C PHE A 146 -18.41 -15.77 7.43
N ALA A 147 -19.60 -15.48 7.97
CA ALA A 147 -20.54 -14.57 7.33
C ALA A 147 -19.97 -13.15 7.23
N VAL A 148 -19.42 -12.62 8.32
CA VAL A 148 -18.80 -11.29 8.33
C VAL A 148 -17.61 -11.24 7.39
N ARG A 149 -16.73 -12.23 7.46
CA ARG A 149 -15.57 -12.37 6.58
C ARG A 149 -15.97 -12.38 5.10
N ASP A 150 -16.99 -13.15 4.73
CA ASP A 150 -17.38 -13.36 3.34
C ASP A 150 -18.28 -12.27 2.76
N PHE A 151 -19.18 -11.67 3.56
CA PHE A 151 -20.16 -10.69 3.06
C PHE A 151 -19.76 -9.23 3.32
N VAL A 152 -19.07 -8.94 4.43
CA VAL A 152 -18.67 -7.55 4.78
C VAL A 152 -17.24 -7.27 4.35
N TYR A 153 -16.37 -8.28 4.43
CA TYR A 153 -14.93 -8.16 4.23
C TYR A 153 -14.44 -8.87 2.96
N LEU A 154 -13.14 -9.10 2.83
CA LEU A 154 -12.49 -9.62 1.62
C LEU A 154 -12.42 -11.17 1.59
N GLY A 155 -13.30 -11.87 2.30
CA GLY A 155 -13.38 -13.34 2.25
C GLY A 155 -12.10 -14.05 2.69
N LYS A 156 -11.68 -15.07 1.95
CA LYS A 156 -10.53 -15.93 2.31
C LYS A 156 -9.22 -15.18 2.50
N ILE A 157 -9.04 -14.03 1.84
CA ILE A 157 -7.79 -13.25 1.96
C ILE A 157 -7.83 -12.25 3.12
N GLU A 158 -8.97 -12.09 3.81
CA GLU A 158 -9.12 -11.11 4.89
C GLU A 158 -8.07 -11.28 6.01
N PRO A 159 -7.71 -12.50 6.46
CA PRO A 159 -6.63 -12.66 7.44
C PRO A 159 -5.29 -12.13 6.92
N LEU A 160 -4.96 -12.38 5.64
CA LEU A 160 -3.73 -11.89 5.01
C LEU A 160 -3.73 -10.35 4.89
N MET A 161 -4.90 -9.76 4.62
CA MET A 161 -5.09 -8.32 4.52
C MET A 161 -4.98 -7.59 5.87
N ARG A 162 -5.02 -8.31 7.00
CA ARG A 162 -4.88 -7.74 8.34
C ARG A 162 -3.47 -7.81 8.89
N ASP A 163 -2.63 -8.69 8.39
CA ASP A 163 -1.23 -8.81 8.84
C ASP A 163 -0.37 -7.68 8.24
N HIS A 164 0.06 -6.71 9.04
CA HIS A 164 0.89 -5.59 8.57
C HIS A 164 2.25 -5.99 7.98
N MET A 165 2.72 -7.22 8.22
CA MET A 165 3.98 -7.75 7.68
C MET A 165 3.86 -8.26 6.24
N ILE A 166 2.64 -8.39 5.73
CA ILE A 166 2.39 -8.76 4.32
C ILE A 166 2.35 -7.49 3.47
N GLU A 167 3.19 -7.43 2.43
CA GLU A 167 3.24 -6.31 1.47
C GLU A 167 2.48 -6.63 0.18
N GLU A 168 2.46 -7.90 -0.21
CA GLU A 168 1.82 -8.35 -1.45
C GLU A 168 1.10 -9.67 -1.24
N ILE A 169 -0.02 -9.87 -1.93
CA ILE A 169 -0.79 -11.11 -1.97
C ILE A 169 -1.02 -11.46 -3.45
N SER A 170 -0.55 -12.63 -3.90
CA SER A 170 -0.72 -13.10 -5.28
C SER A 170 -1.51 -14.40 -5.34
N CYS A 171 -2.52 -14.44 -6.21
CA CYS A 171 -3.26 -15.64 -6.56
C CYS A 171 -3.07 -15.92 -8.05
N ASP A 172 -2.35 -16.99 -8.35
CA ASP A 172 -1.93 -17.31 -9.73
C ASP A 172 -2.90 -18.27 -10.46
N GLY A 173 -4.06 -18.54 -9.85
CA GLY A 173 -5.12 -19.36 -10.42
C GLY A 173 -5.75 -20.36 -9.46
N THR A 174 -6.54 -21.28 -10.01
CA THR A 174 -7.27 -22.30 -9.24
C THR A 174 -6.36 -23.44 -8.79
N ASN A 175 -6.64 -24.02 -7.61
CA ASN A 175 -5.87 -25.10 -6.99
C ASN A 175 -4.39 -24.77 -6.73
N ILE A 176 -4.06 -23.48 -6.65
CA ILE A 176 -2.73 -22.99 -6.36
C ILE A 176 -2.78 -22.24 -5.03
N PRO A 177 -1.82 -22.50 -4.12
CA PRO A 177 -1.65 -21.68 -2.93
C PRO A 177 -1.52 -20.20 -3.27
N ILE A 178 -2.23 -19.35 -2.54
CA ILE A 178 -1.95 -17.93 -2.56
C ILE A 178 -0.52 -17.72 -2.02
N TYR A 179 0.27 -16.89 -2.71
CA TYR A 179 1.57 -16.47 -2.24
C TYR A 179 1.47 -15.10 -1.57
N VAL A 180 2.33 -14.87 -0.58
CA VAL A 180 2.47 -13.58 0.08
C VAL A 180 3.92 -13.13 0.03
N TRP A 181 4.13 -11.82 -0.15
CA TRP A 181 5.43 -11.20 0.09
C TRP A 181 5.48 -10.69 1.52
N HIS A 182 6.21 -11.40 2.38
CA HIS A 182 6.42 -11.04 3.78
C HIS A 182 7.68 -10.16 3.91
N ARG A 183 7.60 -9.10 4.73
CA ARG A 183 8.69 -8.12 4.89
C ARG A 183 10.06 -8.73 5.25
N GLU A 184 10.06 -9.80 6.04
CA GLU A 184 11.29 -10.43 6.54
C GLU A 184 11.68 -11.71 5.79
N HIS A 185 10.72 -12.37 5.15
CA HIS A 185 10.89 -13.72 4.61
C HIS A 185 10.57 -13.81 3.11
N GLU A 186 10.31 -12.66 2.48
CA GLU A 186 10.02 -12.53 1.05
C GLU A 186 8.84 -13.41 0.62
N SER A 187 8.94 -14.08 -0.53
CA SER A 187 7.85 -14.84 -1.13
C SER A 187 7.61 -16.18 -0.41
N ILE A 188 6.42 -16.35 0.19
CA ILE A 188 6.04 -17.55 0.95
C ILE A 188 4.67 -18.06 0.48
N PRO A 189 4.49 -19.38 0.24
CA PRO A 189 3.17 -19.94 -0.02
C PRO A 189 2.31 -19.96 1.25
N THR A 190 1.00 -19.78 1.08
CA THR A 190 0.02 -19.89 2.17
C THR A 190 -0.70 -21.24 2.15
N ASN A 191 -1.51 -21.53 3.17
CA ASN A 191 -2.48 -22.63 3.13
C ASN A 191 -3.82 -22.26 2.47
N ILE A 192 -3.97 -21.04 1.96
CA ILE A 192 -5.22 -20.55 1.36
C ILE A 192 -5.22 -20.90 -0.13
N ILE A 193 -6.27 -21.59 -0.57
CA ILE A 193 -6.45 -22.03 -1.96
C ILE A 193 -7.88 -21.76 -2.41
N PHE A 194 -8.04 -21.30 -3.64
CA PHE A 194 -9.31 -21.32 -4.37
C PHE A 194 -9.46 -22.66 -5.09
N LYS A 195 -10.48 -23.44 -4.72
CA LYS A 195 -10.56 -24.87 -5.10
C LYS A 195 -11.08 -25.10 -6.51
N ASN A 196 -11.85 -24.14 -7.03
CA ASN A 196 -12.45 -24.25 -8.34
C ASN A 196 -12.60 -22.87 -8.98
N GLU A 197 -12.84 -22.90 -10.29
CA GLU A 197 -12.92 -21.70 -11.12
C GLU A 197 -14.11 -20.82 -10.73
N ALA A 198 -15.26 -21.40 -10.45
CA ALA A 198 -16.45 -20.65 -10.05
C ALA A 198 -16.20 -19.82 -8.78
N GLU A 199 -15.48 -20.39 -7.79
CA GLU A 199 -15.12 -19.69 -6.57
C GLU A 199 -14.21 -18.49 -6.85
N LEU A 200 -13.15 -18.69 -7.64
CA LEU A 200 -12.18 -17.65 -7.95
C LEU A 200 -12.77 -16.56 -8.86
N ASN A 201 -13.60 -16.93 -9.84
CA ASN A 201 -14.30 -15.99 -10.72
C ASN A 201 -15.32 -15.15 -9.94
N ASN A 202 -16.05 -15.75 -8.98
CA ASN A 202 -16.95 -15.00 -8.11
C ASN A 202 -16.19 -14.04 -7.19
N PHE A 203 -15.04 -14.48 -6.66
CA PHE A 203 -14.16 -13.62 -5.89
C PHE A 203 -13.66 -12.44 -6.75
N ALA A 204 -13.21 -12.71 -7.96
CA ALA A 204 -12.72 -11.70 -8.89
C ALA A 204 -13.78 -10.64 -9.21
N ARG A 205 -15.02 -11.07 -9.51
CA ARG A 205 -16.15 -10.16 -9.74
C ARG A 205 -16.49 -9.34 -8.50
N LYS A 206 -16.44 -9.95 -7.31
CA LYS A 206 -16.64 -9.24 -6.04
C LYS A 206 -15.55 -8.17 -5.85
N MET A 207 -14.29 -8.49 -6.10
CA MET A 207 -13.18 -7.54 -5.97
C MET A 207 -13.30 -6.38 -6.95
N ALA A 208 -13.67 -6.65 -8.21
CA ALA A 208 -13.98 -5.62 -9.19
C ALA A 208 -15.07 -4.66 -8.68
N TYR A 209 -16.17 -5.21 -8.18
CA TYR A 209 -17.28 -4.42 -7.61
C TYR A 209 -16.85 -3.59 -6.39
N VAL A 210 -16.03 -4.16 -5.50
CA VAL A 210 -15.46 -3.45 -4.34
C VAL A 210 -14.59 -2.27 -4.77
N CYS A 211 -13.93 -2.35 -5.92
CA CYS A 211 -13.17 -1.25 -6.51
C CYS A 211 -14.02 -0.24 -7.29
N GLY A 212 -15.35 -0.41 -7.33
CA GLY A 212 -16.24 0.41 -8.16
C GLY A 212 -16.09 0.14 -9.67
N LYS A 213 -15.53 -1.00 -10.05
CA LYS A 213 -15.31 -1.41 -11.43
C LYS A 213 -16.16 -2.64 -11.81
N HIS A 214 -16.27 -2.89 -13.10
CA HIS A 214 -16.93 -4.07 -13.64
C HIS A 214 -15.91 -4.91 -14.40
N VAL A 215 -15.93 -6.22 -14.20
CA VAL A 215 -15.12 -7.18 -14.96
C VAL A 215 -16.02 -8.09 -15.76
N SER A 216 -15.65 -8.34 -17.01
CA SER A 216 -16.39 -9.20 -17.92
C SER A 216 -15.44 -10.03 -18.77
N VAL A 217 -15.98 -10.90 -19.62
CA VAL A 217 -15.15 -11.64 -20.58
C VAL A 217 -14.61 -10.71 -21.67
N ALA A 218 -15.40 -9.70 -22.07
CA ALA A 218 -15.00 -8.70 -23.05
C ALA A 218 -13.96 -7.71 -22.49
N ASP A 219 -14.03 -7.41 -21.19
CA ASP A 219 -13.06 -6.59 -20.47
C ASP A 219 -12.56 -7.35 -19.22
N PRO A 220 -11.58 -8.25 -19.40
CA PRO A 220 -11.18 -9.21 -18.38
C PRO A 220 -10.07 -8.72 -17.46
N ILE A 221 -9.45 -7.57 -17.73
CA ILE A 221 -8.31 -7.05 -16.96
C ILE A 221 -8.73 -5.83 -16.17
N ILE A 222 -8.39 -5.80 -14.88
CA ILE A 222 -8.65 -4.66 -14.02
C ILE A 222 -7.38 -4.25 -13.29
N ASP A 223 -7.03 -2.97 -13.41
CA ASP A 223 -6.12 -2.26 -12.51
C ASP A 223 -6.92 -1.25 -11.68
N ALA A 224 -6.90 -1.38 -10.35
CA ALA A 224 -7.70 -0.52 -9.48
C ALA A 224 -7.10 -0.36 -8.07
N SER A 225 -7.75 0.48 -7.28
CA SER A 225 -7.47 0.66 -5.85
C SER A 225 -8.62 0.13 -5.01
N LEU A 226 -8.28 -0.64 -3.97
CA LEU A 226 -9.21 -1.13 -2.97
C LEU A 226 -9.59 -0.03 -1.97
N PRO A 227 -10.76 -0.14 -1.32
CA PRO A 227 -11.10 0.68 -0.16
C PRO A 227 -10.02 0.53 0.93
N GLY A 228 -9.19 1.55 1.11
CA GLY A 228 -8.00 1.53 1.98
C GLY A 228 -6.66 1.74 1.25
N GLY A 229 -6.67 2.03 -0.06
CA GLY A 229 -5.50 2.48 -0.82
C GLY A 229 -4.62 1.37 -1.39
N SER A 230 -4.85 0.10 -1.01
CA SER A 230 -4.11 -1.03 -1.60
C SER A 230 -4.43 -1.18 -3.08
N ARG A 231 -3.43 -1.45 -3.92
CA ARG A 231 -3.62 -1.65 -5.36
C ARG A 231 -4.02 -3.08 -5.64
N ILE A 232 -4.86 -3.30 -6.64
CA ILE A 232 -5.20 -4.62 -7.13
C ILE A 232 -5.09 -4.65 -8.66
N ASN A 233 -4.32 -5.62 -9.15
CA ASN A 233 -4.38 -6.08 -10.53
C ASN A 233 -5.18 -7.39 -10.55
N LEU A 234 -6.06 -7.56 -11.52
CA LEU A 234 -6.94 -8.72 -11.62
C LEU A 234 -7.15 -9.11 -13.07
N THR A 235 -7.21 -10.42 -13.32
CA THR A 235 -7.64 -10.99 -14.61
C THR A 235 -8.80 -11.98 -14.41
N LEU A 236 -9.77 -11.97 -15.32
CA LEU A 236 -10.94 -12.84 -15.28
C LEU A 236 -10.87 -13.96 -16.33
N GLY A 237 -11.08 -15.20 -15.88
CA GLY A 237 -11.29 -16.38 -16.71
C GLY A 237 -10.01 -16.97 -17.30
N HIS A 238 -10.16 -18.06 -18.05
CA HIS A 238 -9.04 -18.77 -18.69
C HIS A 238 -8.60 -18.17 -20.03
N GLU A 239 -9.36 -17.19 -20.54
CA GLU A 239 -9.13 -16.60 -21.86
C GLU A 239 -7.85 -15.77 -21.88
N ILE A 240 -7.56 -15.08 -20.78
CA ILE A 240 -6.32 -14.30 -20.59
C ILE A 240 -5.24 -15.15 -19.91
N THR A 241 -5.60 -15.87 -18.84
CA THR A 241 -4.66 -16.61 -18.00
C THR A 241 -5.01 -18.10 -17.97
N LYS A 242 -4.15 -18.96 -18.51
CA LYS A 242 -4.46 -20.39 -18.70
C LYS A 242 -4.80 -21.17 -17.41
N ARG A 243 -4.39 -20.67 -16.23
CA ARG A 243 -4.63 -21.30 -14.91
C ARG A 243 -5.92 -20.80 -14.22
N GLY A 244 -6.71 -19.99 -14.92
CA GLY A 244 -7.94 -19.36 -14.43
C GLY A 244 -7.69 -17.90 -14.05
N SER A 245 -8.70 -17.23 -13.52
CA SER A 245 -8.60 -15.86 -13.03
C SER A 245 -7.40 -15.68 -12.09
N THR A 246 -6.75 -14.51 -12.12
CA THR A 246 -5.65 -14.18 -11.21
C THR A 246 -5.90 -12.86 -10.51
N PHE A 247 -5.23 -12.63 -9.39
CA PHE A 247 -5.14 -11.29 -8.81
C PHE A 247 -3.84 -11.10 -8.03
N THR A 248 -3.36 -9.86 -8.02
CA THR A 248 -2.23 -9.44 -7.20
C THR A 248 -2.62 -8.17 -6.46
N ILE A 249 -2.54 -8.20 -5.13
CA ILE A 249 -2.81 -7.05 -4.27
C ILE A 249 -1.50 -6.54 -3.70
N ARG A 250 -1.19 -5.27 -3.97
CA ARG A 250 -0.06 -4.56 -3.36
C ARG A 250 -0.59 -3.67 -2.25
N ARG A 251 -0.18 -3.93 -1.02
CA ARG A 251 -0.76 -3.29 0.16
C ARG A 251 -0.21 -1.89 0.37
N PHE A 252 -1.12 -0.97 0.69
CA PHE A 252 -0.76 0.35 1.19
C PHE A 252 -0.28 0.20 2.63
N ARG A 253 0.89 0.80 2.95
CA ARG A 253 1.42 0.74 4.32
C ARG A 253 0.66 1.73 5.21
N ALA A 254 -0.02 1.21 6.24
CA ALA A 254 -0.71 2.03 7.23
C ALA A 254 0.26 2.91 8.04
N ASP A 255 1.45 2.38 8.32
CA ASP A 255 2.57 3.09 8.97
C ASP A 255 3.75 3.20 7.99
N PRO A 256 3.98 4.38 7.40
CA PRO A 256 5.07 4.61 6.47
C PRO A 256 6.44 4.59 7.16
N ILE A 257 7.48 4.14 6.44
CA ILE A 257 8.87 4.28 6.90
C ILE A 257 9.20 5.77 7.02
N THR A 258 9.75 6.16 8.17
CA THR A 258 10.16 7.52 8.48
C THR A 258 11.60 7.81 8.09
N VAL A 259 12.00 9.08 8.13
CA VAL A 259 13.43 9.44 7.97
C VAL A 259 14.30 8.81 9.06
N ILE A 260 13.77 8.64 10.27
CA ILE A 260 14.48 7.99 11.38
C ILE A 260 14.72 6.51 11.07
N ASP A 261 13.74 5.83 10.50
CA ASP A 261 13.92 4.46 9.99
C ASP A 261 15.03 4.39 8.94
N LEU A 262 15.04 5.31 7.96
CA LEU A 262 16.05 5.33 6.90
C LEU A 262 17.47 5.57 7.46
N ILE A 263 17.60 6.42 8.48
CA ILE A 263 18.85 6.60 9.22
C ILE A 263 19.26 5.30 9.92
N LYS A 264 18.34 4.68 10.67
CA LYS A 264 18.63 3.43 11.42
C LYS A 264 18.94 2.24 10.51
N PHE A 265 18.34 2.19 9.32
CA PHE A 265 18.66 1.17 8.32
C PHE A 265 20.01 1.40 7.64
N GLY A 266 20.63 2.57 7.85
CA GLY A 266 21.82 3.02 7.13
C GLY A 266 21.53 3.41 5.68
N THR A 267 20.26 3.58 5.30
CA THR A 267 19.89 3.99 3.93
C THR A 267 20.38 5.40 3.61
N MET A 268 20.38 6.29 4.60
CA MET A 268 20.98 7.62 4.53
C MET A 268 21.69 7.93 5.85
N SER A 269 22.72 8.78 5.83
CA SER A 269 23.31 9.30 7.07
C SER A 269 22.44 10.42 7.66
N VAL A 270 22.68 10.75 8.93
CA VAL A 270 22.06 11.92 9.56
C VAL A 270 22.44 13.20 8.80
N ASP A 271 23.68 13.30 8.31
CA ASP A 271 24.13 14.47 7.55
C ASP A 271 23.34 14.65 6.25
N ILE A 272 23.08 13.56 5.51
CA ILE A 272 22.22 13.60 4.33
C ILE A 272 20.81 14.04 4.72
N ALA A 273 20.25 13.48 5.79
CA ALA A 273 18.90 13.84 6.25
C ALA A 273 18.80 15.30 6.69
N ALA A 274 19.79 15.83 7.42
CA ALA A 274 19.83 17.23 7.85
C ALA A 274 20.00 18.19 6.66
N TYR A 275 20.86 17.82 5.70
CA TYR A 275 21.05 18.54 4.45
C TYR A 275 19.75 18.61 3.64
N MET A 276 19.09 17.46 3.42
CA MET A 276 17.82 17.40 2.70
C MET A 276 16.68 18.10 3.44
N TRP A 277 16.66 18.06 4.78
CA TRP A 277 15.68 18.82 5.56
C TRP A 277 15.86 20.32 5.34
N TYR A 278 17.08 20.84 5.46
CA TYR A 278 17.35 22.26 5.19
C TYR A 278 16.93 22.66 3.78
N LEU A 279 17.28 21.86 2.78
CA LEU A 279 16.90 22.11 1.39
C LEU A 279 15.38 22.05 1.16
N ALA A 280 14.67 21.11 1.79
CA ALA A 280 13.22 20.99 1.69
C ALA A 280 12.51 22.24 2.23
N GLU A 281 12.99 22.79 3.36
CA GLU A 281 12.49 24.07 3.89
C GLU A 281 12.72 25.23 2.91
N LYS A 282 13.88 25.23 2.24
CA LYS A 282 14.26 26.21 1.21
C LYS A 282 13.61 25.97 -0.15
N ARG A 283 12.63 25.07 -0.22
CA ARG A 283 11.86 24.70 -1.44
C ARG A 283 12.74 24.21 -2.59
N ALA A 284 13.91 23.65 -2.27
CA ALA A 284 14.78 23.06 -3.27
C ALA A 284 14.07 21.90 -3.97
N THR A 285 14.39 21.67 -5.24
CA THR A 285 13.77 20.63 -6.05
C THR A 285 14.63 19.37 -6.06
N MET A 286 13.99 18.23 -5.79
CA MET A 286 14.70 16.97 -5.58
C MET A 286 14.12 15.85 -6.42
N LEU A 287 15.01 15.09 -7.08
CA LEU A 287 14.66 13.93 -7.86
C LEU A 287 15.33 12.68 -7.28
N ILE A 288 14.52 11.71 -6.86
CA ILE A 288 15.01 10.44 -6.32
C ILE A 288 15.05 9.40 -7.46
N ALA A 289 16.24 9.09 -7.93
CA ALA A 289 16.53 8.08 -8.91
C ALA A 289 16.80 6.71 -8.25
N GLY A 290 16.63 5.63 -9.01
CA GLY A 290 16.92 4.28 -8.56
C GLY A 290 16.18 3.20 -9.34
N GLY A 291 16.71 1.97 -9.28
CA GLY A 291 16.09 0.81 -9.90
C GLY A 291 14.75 0.37 -9.28
N THR A 292 14.19 -0.71 -9.82
CA THR A 292 12.95 -1.30 -9.29
C THR A 292 13.15 -1.81 -7.86
N ALA A 293 12.16 -1.59 -6.99
CA ALA A 293 12.18 -1.98 -5.57
C ALA A 293 13.33 -1.38 -4.72
N SER A 294 14.03 -0.35 -5.23
CA SER A 294 15.10 0.34 -4.50
C SER A 294 14.59 1.18 -3.33
N GLY A 295 13.28 1.46 -3.27
CA GLY A 295 12.64 2.22 -2.18
C GLY A 295 12.49 3.72 -2.44
N LYS A 296 12.44 4.16 -3.71
CA LYS A 296 12.32 5.58 -4.08
C LYS A 296 11.10 6.27 -3.46
N THR A 297 9.90 5.73 -3.64
CA THR A 297 8.69 6.32 -3.06
C THR A 297 8.73 6.34 -1.54
N THR A 298 9.39 5.34 -0.93
CA THR A 298 9.61 5.30 0.52
C THR A 298 10.49 6.46 0.99
N ALA A 299 11.62 6.69 0.31
CA ALA A 299 12.49 7.83 0.60
C ALA A 299 11.77 9.15 0.34
N LEU A 300 11.01 9.24 -0.75
CA LEU A 300 10.21 10.42 -1.09
C LEU A 300 9.21 10.73 0.04
N ASN A 301 8.46 9.74 0.50
CA ASN A 301 7.48 9.92 1.57
C ASN A 301 8.13 10.35 2.88
N ALA A 302 9.29 9.77 3.22
CA ALA A 302 10.05 10.16 4.41
C ALA A 302 10.56 11.60 4.32
N LEU A 303 11.14 12.01 3.18
CA LEU A 303 11.64 13.38 2.99
C LEU A 303 10.52 14.42 2.92
N ALA A 304 9.34 14.05 2.42
CA ALA A 304 8.19 14.93 2.38
C ALA A 304 7.69 15.33 3.79
N THR A 305 8.08 14.60 4.85
CA THR A 305 7.81 15.02 6.24
C THR A 305 8.58 16.28 6.65
N PHE A 306 9.65 16.63 5.93
CA PHE A 306 10.40 17.88 6.15
C PHE A 306 9.74 19.11 5.55
N ILE A 307 8.70 18.95 4.72
CA ILE A 307 7.95 20.09 4.19
C ILE A 307 7.35 20.88 5.35
N ARG A 308 7.43 22.21 5.28
CA ARG A 308 7.00 23.09 6.35
C ARG A 308 5.46 23.00 6.51
N PRO A 309 4.91 22.80 7.71
CA PRO A 309 3.47 22.54 7.92
C PRO A 309 2.49 23.57 7.33
N GLY A 310 2.94 24.82 7.14
CA GLY A 310 2.11 25.88 6.54
C GLY A 310 2.08 25.89 5.01
N GLN A 311 2.92 25.11 4.33
CA GLN A 311 3.00 25.07 2.88
C GLN A 311 1.85 24.28 2.27
N LYS A 312 1.39 24.69 1.09
CA LYS A 312 0.39 23.90 0.34
C LYS A 312 1.09 22.81 -0.48
N VAL A 313 0.73 21.56 -0.23
CA VAL A 313 1.27 20.40 -0.96
C VAL A 313 0.22 19.84 -1.90
N VAL A 314 0.62 19.57 -3.15
CA VAL A 314 -0.19 18.75 -4.07
C VAL A 314 0.64 17.55 -4.47
N SER A 315 0.16 16.34 -4.17
CA SER A 315 0.77 15.12 -4.69
C SER A 315 -0.01 14.59 -5.88
N ILE A 316 0.70 14.07 -6.87
CA ILE A 316 0.14 13.53 -8.12
C ILE A 316 0.74 12.16 -8.32
N GLU A 317 -0.12 11.14 -8.37
CA GLU A 317 0.31 9.74 -8.43
C GLU A 317 -0.59 8.97 -9.39
N ASP A 318 -0.05 7.94 -10.07
CA ASP A 318 -0.94 7.01 -10.78
C ASP A 318 -1.82 6.20 -9.83
N THR A 319 -1.31 5.97 -8.63
CA THR A 319 -2.06 5.38 -7.56
C THR A 319 -1.44 5.83 -6.26
N GLN A 320 -2.27 6.14 -5.27
CA GLN A 320 -1.83 6.65 -3.99
C GLN A 320 -0.84 5.71 -3.30
N GLU A 321 0.41 6.14 -3.15
CA GLU A 321 1.47 5.50 -2.36
C GLU A 321 1.93 6.42 -1.22
N LEU A 322 1.87 7.73 -1.42
CA LEU A 322 2.25 8.71 -0.41
C LEU A 322 1.21 8.79 0.72
N ASN A 323 1.72 8.95 1.93
CA ASN A 323 0.95 9.12 3.15
C ASN A 323 1.63 10.22 3.97
N LEU A 324 1.23 11.46 3.72
CA LEU A 324 1.84 12.63 4.33
C LEU A 324 1.06 13.04 5.58
N PRO A 325 1.73 13.37 6.70
CA PRO A 325 1.09 13.87 7.91
C PRO A 325 0.77 15.37 7.80
N HIS A 326 0.61 15.89 6.57
CA HIS A 326 0.49 17.29 6.25
C HIS A 326 -0.99 17.69 6.09
N GLU A 327 -1.47 18.66 6.85
CA GLU A 327 -2.89 19.06 6.84
C GLU A 327 -3.29 19.74 5.52
N ASN A 328 -2.50 20.72 5.05
CA ASN A 328 -2.74 21.44 3.79
C ASN A 328 -2.22 20.66 2.57
N TRP A 329 -2.69 19.42 2.40
CA TRP A 329 -2.28 18.49 1.34
C TRP A 329 -3.46 18.05 0.47
N ILE A 330 -3.28 18.11 -0.85
CA ILE A 330 -4.22 17.60 -1.84
C ILE A 330 -3.60 16.35 -2.51
N PRO A 331 -4.09 15.13 -2.22
CA PRO A 331 -3.70 13.94 -2.96
C PRO A 331 -4.52 13.79 -4.25
N ALA A 332 -3.87 13.94 -5.39
CA ALA A 332 -4.47 13.74 -6.71
C ALA A 332 -3.99 12.40 -7.31
N VAL A 333 -4.94 11.62 -7.84
CA VAL A 333 -4.66 10.29 -8.41
C VAL A 333 -5.18 10.22 -9.84
N SER A 334 -4.37 9.65 -10.76
CA SER A 334 -4.76 9.48 -12.15
C SER A 334 -5.93 8.50 -12.30
N ARG A 335 -6.70 8.63 -13.38
CA ARG A 335 -7.87 7.80 -13.66
C ARG A 335 -7.83 7.34 -15.11
N GLN A 336 -7.69 6.05 -15.31
CA GLN A 336 -7.84 5.43 -16.62
C GLN A 336 -9.29 5.52 -17.13
N SER A 337 -9.47 5.66 -18.43
CA SER A 337 -10.78 5.61 -19.09
C SER A 337 -11.45 4.24 -18.93
N PHE A 338 -12.78 4.23 -18.90
CA PHE A 338 -13.61 3.02 -18.88
C PHE A 338 -14.05 2.56 -20.28
N THR A 339 -13.67 3.30 -21.33
CA THR A 339 -14.08 3.07 -22.71
C THR A 339 -12.86 3.09 -23.63
N ASP A 340 -12.91 2.29 -24.72
CA ASP A 340 -11.89 2.27 -25.78
C ASP A 340 -11.63 3.65 -26.39
N THR A 341 -12.59 4.57 -26.27
CA THR A 341 -12.51 5.93 -26.81
C THR A 341 -11.63 6.90 -26.01
N GLN A 342 -10.95 6.48 -24.94
CA GLN A 342 -10.16 7.33 -24.01
C GLN A 342 -10.93 8.50 -23.37
N ILE A 343 -12.24 8.63 -23.62
CA ILE A 343 -13.08 9.72 -23.10
C ILE A 343 -13.15 9.61 -21.57
N GLY A 344 -12.64 10.65 -20.89
CA GLY A 344 -12.66 10.74 -19.42
C GLY A 344 -11.42 10.17 -18.72
N GLU A 345 -10.40 9.76 -19.47
CA GLU A 345 -9.05 9.55 -18.91
C GLU A 345 -8.52 10.86 -18.31
N ILE A 346 -7.91 10.76 -17.14
CA ILE A 346 -7.20 11.85 -16.48
C ILE A 346 -5.82 11.32 -16.12
N ASN A 347 -4.79 11.76 -16.83
CA ASN A 347 -3.42 11.33 -16.59
C ASN A 347 -2.68 12.30 -15.64
N GLN A 348 -1.44 11.97 -15.26
CA GLN A 348 -0.64 12.83 -14.39
C GLN A 348 -0.38 14.22 -14.99
N PHE A 349 -0.26 14.34 -16.32
CA PHE A 349 -0.07 15.61 -16.99
C PHE A 349 -1.30 16.53 -16.82
N ASP A 350 -2.51 16.00 -16.95
CA ASP A 350 -3.76 16.74 -16.72
C ASP A 350 -3.87 17.23 -15.27
N LEU A 351 -3.56 16.35 -14.32
CA LEU A 351 -3.55 16.67 -12.88
C LEU A 351 -2.52 17.74 -12.55
N LEU A 352 -1.34 17.68 -13.18
CA LEU A 352 -0.26 18.62 -12.92
C LEU A 352 -0.59 20.01 -13.46
N ARG A 353 -1.20 20.09 -14.65
CA ARG A 353 -1.75 21.35 -15.18
C ARG A 353 -2.85 21.93 -14.28
N ALA A 354 -3.70 21.08 -13.72
CA ALA A 354 -4.73 21.52 -12.78
C ALA A 354 -4.12 22.01 -11.45
N ALA A 355 -3.12 21.30 -10.93
CA ALA A 355 -2.41 21.62 -9.71
C ALA A 355 -1.78 23.02 -9.77
N LEU A 356 -1.20 23.42 -10.91
CA LEU A 356 -0.63 24.76 -11.09
C LEU A 356 -1.64 25.90 -10.85
N ARG A 357 -2.94 25.66 -11.05
CA ARG A 357 -4.00 26.64 -10.75
C ARG A 357 -4.40 26.68 -9.29
N GLN A 358 -3.97 25.70 -8.50
CA GLN A 358 -4.24 25.61 -7.07
C GLN A 358 -3.21 26.37 -6.24
N ARG A 359 -2.19 26.99 -6.89
CA ARG A 359 -1.08 27.73 -6.25
C ARG A 359 -0.42 26.90 -5.13
N PRO A 360 0.09 25.68 -5.42
CA PRO A 360 0.83 24.92 -4.44
C PRO A 360 2.16 25.61 -4.10
N ASP A 361 2.70 25.37 -2.91
CA ASP A 361 4.09 25.72 -2.60
C ASP A 361 5.03 24.58 -3.04
N ILE A 362 4.57 23.34 -2.87
CA ILE A 362 5.30 22.12 -3.21
C ILE A 362 4.43 21.21 -4.08
N ILE A 363 5.00 20.72 -5.18
CA ILE A 363 4.40 19.69 -6.02
C ILE A 363 5.19 18.40 -5.88
N ILE A 364 4.49 17.30 -5.61
CA ILE A 364 5.09 15.97 -5.55
C ILE A 364 4.53 15.13 -6.69
N VAL A 365 5.39 14.62 -7.56
CA VAL A 365 5.01 13.63 -8.56
C VAL A 365 5.55 12.27 -8.12
N GLY A 366 4.67 11.32 -7.82
CA GLY A 366 5.07 10.04 -7.23
C GLY A 366 6.16 9.33 -8.03
N GLU A 367 5.98 9.25 -9.35
CA GLU A 367 7.02 8.81 -10.28
C GLU A 367 6.81 9.45 -11.65
N THR A 368 7.85 10.11 -12.14
CA THR A 368 7.87 10.71 -13.48
C THR A 368 8.35 9.67 -14.50
N ARG A 369 7.54 9.40 -15.50
CA ARG A 369 7.73 8.37 -16.54
C ARG A 369 7.51 8.88 -17.98
N GLY A 370 6.85 10.02 -18.17
CA GLY A 370 6.51 10.56 -19.49
C GLY A 370 6.29 12.06 -19.53
N ARG A 371 5.29 12.50 -20.30
CA ARG A 371 5.11 13.92 -20.71
C ARG A 371 4.83 14.86 -19.55
N GLU A 372 4.39 14.34 -18.41
CA GLU A 372 4.26 15.11 -17.16
C GLU A 372 5.61 15.66 -16.68
N ALA A 373 6.73 15.03 -17.04
CA ALA A 373 8.08 15.49 -16.72
C ALA A 373 8.29 16.95 -17.13
N TYR A 374 7.99 17.27 -18.39
CA TYR A 374 8.15 18.62 -18.91
C TYR A 374 7.36 19.65 -18.09
N THR A 375 6.11 19.31 -17.74
CA THR A 375 5.26 20.21 -16.95
C THR A 375 5.74 20.34 -15.51
N LEU A 376 6.32 19.27 -14.93
CA LEU A 376 6.89 19.30 -13.59
C LEU A 376 8.08 20.25 -13.54
N PHE A 377 8.98 20.13 -14.51
CA PHE A 377 10.14 21.00 -14.61
C PHE A 377 9.76 22.46 -14.93
N GLN A 378 8.67 22.70 -15.66
CA GLN A 378 8.09 24.04 -15.80
C GLN A 378 7.55 24.59 -14.47
N ALA A 379 6.88 23.74 -13.67
CA ALA A 379 6.42 24.13 -12.34
C ALA A 379 7.59 24.54 -11.44
N MET A 380 8.65 23.73 -11.45
CA MET A 380 9.90 24.00 -10.73
C MET A 380 10.54 25.32 -11.16
N ALA A 381 10.63 25.57 -12.47
CA ALA A 381 11.17 26.82 -13.02
C ALA A 381 10.34 28.07 -12.66
N THR A 382 9.06 27.90 -12.33
CA THR A 382 8.16 29.00 -11.92
C THR A 382 8.13 29.24 -10.40
N GLY A 383 9.06 28.64 -9.65
CA GLY A 383 9.26 28.87 -8.23
C GLY A 383 8.48 27.93 -7.30
N HIS A 384 7.85 26.89 -7.84
CA HIS A 384 7.29 25.81 -7.04
C HIS A 384 8.43 24.90 -6.59
N GLY A 385 8.52 24.58 -5.30
CA GLY A 385 9.38 23.48 -4.88
C GLY A 385 8.81 22.16 -5.37
N GLY A 386 9.60 21.09 -5.34
CA GLY A 386 9.04 19.81 -5.76
C GLY A 386 9.92 18.61 -5.56
N PHE A 387 9.24 17.48 -5.41
CA PHE A 387 9.84 16.17 -5.25
C PHE A 387 9.32 15.26 -6.35
N SER A 388 10.18 14.44 -6.93
CA SER A 388 9.73 13.34 -7.78
C SER A 388 10.62 12.13 -7.62
N SER A 389 10.13 10.98 -8.05
CA SER A 389 10.98 9.82 -8.31
C SER A 389 11.09 9.51 -9.80
N ILE A 390 12.14 8.78 -10.18
CA ILE A 390 12.36 8.31 -11.55
C ILE A 390 13.11 6.99 -11.55
N HIS A 391 12.80 6.11 -12.51
CA HIS A 391 13.55 4.86 -12.68
C HIS A 391 14.83 5.10 -13.48
N ALA A 392 15.98 4.99 -12.81
CA ALA A 392 17.31 5.06 -13.41
C ALA A 392 18.36 4.47 -12.46
N ASP A 393 19.43 3.90 -13.01
CA ASP A 393 20.48 3.23 -12.23
C ASP A 393 21.76 4.07 -12.06
N SER A 394 21.79 5.28 -12.64
CA SER A 394 22.84 6.28 -12.45
C SER A 394 22.31 7.71 -12.64
N VAL A 395 23.10 8.70 -12.22
CA VAL A 395 22.78 10.12 -12.44
C VAL A 395 22.75 10.45 -13.95
N ASP A 396 23.73 9.97 -14.71
CA ASP A 396 23.78 10.18 -16.17
C ASP A 396 22.58 9.54 -16.89
N ALA A 397 22.20 8.33 -16.47
CA ALA A 397 21.00 7.67 -17.00
C ALA A 397 19.72 8.44 -16.64
N THR A 398 19.68 9.06 -15.46
CA THR A 398 18.57 9.93 -15.04
C THR A 398 18.43 11.13 -15.97
N LEU A 399 19.54 11.85 -16.20
CA LEU A 399 19.57 13.02 -17.09
C LEU A 399 19.20 12.64 -18.53
N THR A 400 19.79 11.56 -19.04
CA THR A 400 19.49 11.04 -20.39
C THR A 400 18.00 10.73 -20.53
N ARG A 401 17.41 10.08 -19.53
CA ARG A 401 15.99 9.71 -19.53
C ARG A 401 15.07 10.93 -19.52
N LEU A 402 15.39 11.95 -18.73
CA LEU A 402 14.64 13.21 -18.72
C LEU A 402 14.65 13.91 -20.09
N THR A 403 15.79 13.88 -20.79
CA THR A 403 15.92 14.51 -22.11
C THR A 403 15.35 13.67 -23.27
N SER A 404 15.11 12.38 -23.06
CA SER A 404 14.63 11.46 -24.10
C SER A 404 13.11 11.38 -24.13
N SER A 405 12.56 10.99 -25.27
CA SER A 405 11.13 10.70 -25.38
C SER A 405 10.76 9.51 -24.47
N PRO A 406 9.60 9.53 -23.77
CA PRO A 406 8.50 10.49 -23.88
C PRO A 406 8.53 11.69 -22.92
N MET A 407 9.65 11.95 -22.24
CA MET A 407 9.77 13.05 -21.27
C MET A 407 10.15 14.38 -21.94
N ASP A 408 11.09 14.31 -22.90
CA ASP A 408 11.49 15.41 -23.78
C ASP A 408 11.76 16.74 -23.04
N VAL A 409 12.37 16.69 -21.84
CA VAL A 409 12.68 17.86 -21.02
C VAL A 409 13.95 18.54 -21.53
N PRO A 410 13.92 19.84 -21.89
CA PRO A 410 15.12 20.55 -22.35
C PRO A 410 16.20 20.62 -21.27
N LYS A 411 17.47 20.40 -21.65
CA LYS A 411 18.61 20.45 -20.71
C LYS A 411 18.68 21.76 -19.93
N SER A 412 18.40 22.89 -20.58
CA SER A 412 18.35 24.22 -19.95
C SER A 412 17.27 24.34 -18.88
N LEU A 413 16.14 23.67 -19.08
CA LEU A 413 15.08 23.64 -18.08
C LEU A 413 15.53 22.79 -16.88
N ILE A 414 16.13 21.62 -17.11
CA ILE A 414 16.68 20.77 -16.05
C ILE A 414 17.74 21.54 -15.24
N SER A 415 18.71 22.17 -15.89
CA SER A 415 19.83 22.82 -15.21
C SER A 415 19.43 23.98 -14.30
N ASN A 416 18.33 24.66 -14.64
CA ASN A 416 17.85 25.85 -13.94
C ASN A 416 16.77 25.55 -12.90
N SER A 417 16.14 24.37 -12.96
CA SER A 417 14.97 24.07 -12.12
C SER A 417 15.15 22.88 -11.20
N LEU A 418 16.11 21.98 -11.45
CA LEU A 418 16.44 20.87 -10.57
C LEU A 418 17.65 21.21 -9.71
N ASP A 419 17.56 21.05 -8.39
CA ASP A 419 18.69 21.28 -7.49
C ASP A 419 19.46 19.99 -7.20
N LEU A 420 18.74 18.88 -7.00
CA LEU A 420 19.32 17.64 -6.45
C LEU A 420 18.83 16.38 -7.16
N ILE A 421 19.76 15.47 -7.49
CA ILE A 421 19.48 14.07 -7.86
C ILE A 421 20.03 13.16 -6.76
N THR A 422 19.18 12.32 -6.19
CA THR A 422 19.55 11.30 -5.21
C THR A 422 19.42 9.92 -5.83
N LEU A 423 20.51 9.17 -5.93
CA LEU A 423 20.51 7.80 -6.45
C LEU A 423 20.40 6.79 -5.31
N GLN A 424 19.29 6.06 -5.24
CA GLN A 424 19.06 5.01 -4.25
C GLN A 424 18.97 3.63 -4.91
N LEU A 425 19.81 2.68 -4.49
CA LEU A 425 19.86 1.32 -5.02
C LEU A 425 19.58 0.26 -3.94
N LYS A 426 19.07 -0.89 -4.38
CA LYS A 426 19.01 -2.12 -3.59
C LYS A 426 20.31 -2.89 -3.81
N ILE A 427 21.12 -3.01 -2.77
CA ILE A 427 22.41 -3.69 -2.79
C ILE A 427 22.39 -4.91 -1.87
N ARG A 428 23.46 -5.70 -1.92
CA ARG A 428 23.68 -6.85 -1.04
C ARG A 428 24.89 -6.58 -0.16
N ILE A 429 24.68 -6.58 1.16
CA ILE A 429 25.74 -6.43 2.17
C ILE A 429 25.82 -7.75 2.92
N GLY A 430 26.88 -8.53 2.65
CA GLY A 430 26.99 -9.91 3.11
C GLY A 430 25.85 -10.78 2.55
N GLU A 431 25.10 -11.43 3.44
CA GLU A 431 23.96 -12.26 3.05
C GLU A 431 22.64 -11.49 2.96
N LYS A 432 22.58 -10.25 3.44
CA LYS A 432 21.35 -9.46 3.53
C LYS A 432 21.24 -8.47 2.39
N SER A 433 20.01 -8.23 1.94
CA SER A 433 19.73 -7.11 1.03
C SER A 433 19.49 -5.83 1.84
N ALA A 434 20.09 -4.74 1.39
CA ALA A 434 19.97 -3.43 1.99
C ALA A 434 19.66 -2.37 0.92
N ARG A 435 19.04 -1.26 1.32
CA ARG A 435 18.82 -0.09 0.45
C ARG A 435 19.74 1.02 0.92
N ARG A 436 20.48 1.65 0.01
CA ARG A 436 21.43 2.74 0.28
C ARG A 436 21.27 3.85 -0.74
N ILE A 437 21.39 5.10 -0.28
CA ILE A 437 21.67 6.23 -1.15
C ILE A 437 23.13 6.11 -1.57
N ILE A 438 23.36 5.77 -2.83
CA ILE A 438 24.70 5.55 -3.37
C ILE A 438 25.40 6.88 -3.65
N GLN A 439 24.63 7.86 -4.10
CA GLN A 439 25.14 9.15 -4.55
C GLN A 439 24.07 10.21 -4.36
N VAL A 440 24.48 11.38 -3.89
CA VAL A 440 23.68 12.61 -3.94
C VAL A 440 24.45 13.60 -4.80
N SER A 441 23.83 14.08 -5.87
CA SER A 441 24.44 14.97 -6.86
C SER A 441 23.64 16.24 -7.01
N GLU A 442 24.31 17.38 -6.89
CA GLU A 442 23.77 18.71 -7.13
C GLU A 442 23.88 19.08 -8.60
N ILE A 443 22.91 19.83 -9.12
CA ILE A 443 22.94 20.34 -10.49
C ILE A 443 23.64 21.70 -10.54
N ASN A 444 24.69 21.80 -11.36
CA ASN A 444 25.59 22.95 -11.47
C ASN A 444 25.57 23.58 -12.87
N GLY A 445 24.38 23.79 -13.43
CA GLY A 445 24.22 24.45 -14.74
C GLY A 445 24.60 23.55 -15.92
N ILE A 446 24.97 24.18 -17.04
CA ILE A 446 25.36 23.52 -18.30
C ILE A 446 26.82 23.83 -18.60
N ASP A 447 27.54 22.85 -19.14
CA ASP A 447 28.84 23.09 -19.74
C ASP A 447 28.71 23.81 -21.07
N GLU A 448 29.27 25.02 -21.17
CA GLU A 448 29.21 25.84 -22.38
C GLU A 448 29.88 25.19 -23.60
N LYS A 449 30.85 24.29 -23.40
CA LYS A 449 31.58 23.64 -24.50
C LYS A 449 30.86 22.39 -25.00
N THR A 450 30.35 21.57 -24.09
CA THR A 450 29.74 20.28 -24.46
C THR A 450 28.21 20.35 -24.56
N GLY A 451 27.57 21.36 -23.97
CA GLY A 451 26.11 21.42 -23.84
C GLY A 451 25.54 20.36 -22.89
N GLU A 452 26.39 19.69 -22.10
CA GLU A 452 25.98 18.71 -21.11
C GLU A 452 25.68 19.36 -19.75
N ILE A 453 24.79 18.74 -18.97
CA ILE A 453 24.44 19.22 -17.63
C ILE A 453 25.59 18.87 -16.69
N LYS A 454 26.09 19.87 -15.96
CA LYS A 454 27.13 19.68 -14.95
C LYS A 454 26.49 19.21 -13.65
N THR A 455 27.09 18.19 -13.05
CA THR A 455 26.69 17.69 -11.73
C THR A 455 27.86 17.76 -10.76
N HIS A 456 27.56 17.94 -9.47
CA HIS A 456 28.54 17.95 -8.39
C HIS A 456 28.13 16.91 -7.34
N GLU A 457 28.95 15.90 -7.11
CA GLU A 457 28.71 14.86 -6.10
C GLU A 457 28.95 15.44 -4.71
N ILE A 458 27.90 15.56 -3.90
CA ILE A 458 27.96 16.13 -2.54
C ILE A 458 28.01 15.05 -1.45
N PHE A 459 27.40 13.89 -1.70
CA PHE A 459 27.55 12.70 -0.85
C PHE A 459 27.78 11.45 -1.69
N LYS A 460 28.65 10.57 -1.19
CA LYS A 460 28.94 9.27 -1.81
C LYS A 460 28.93 8.15 -0.78
N TRP A 461 28.33 7.02 -1.12
CA TRP A 461 28.40 5.83 -0.27
C TRP A 461 29.66 5.02 -0.53
N ASN A 462 30.37 4.69 0.54
CA ASN A 462 31.55 3.83 0.53
C ASN A 462 31.12 2.38 0.85
N PRO A 463 31.19 1.45 -0.12
CA PRO A 463 30.79 0.05 0.07
C PRO A 463 31.64 -0.71 1.08
N ARG A 464 32.88 -0.29 1.34
CA ARG A 464 33.80 -1.01 2.23
C ARG A 464 33.43 -0.79 3.70
N GLU A 465 33.01 0.42 4.05
CA GLU A 465 32.65 0.79 5.42
C GLU A 465 31.14 0.86 5.67
N ASP A 466 30.33 0.75 4.62
CA ASP A 466 28.88 1.00 4.65
C ASP A 466 28.54 2.39 5.24
N LYS A 467 29.27 3.42 4.80
CA LYS A 467 29.12 4.81 5.27
C LYS A 467 28.97 5.78 4.11
N HIS A 468 28.33 6.91 4.39
CA HIS A 468 28.26 8.02 3.46
C HIS A 468 29.35 9.03 3.78
N GLU A 469 30.11 9.42 2.76
CA GLU A 469 31.16 10.43 2.83
C GLU A 469 30.62 11.75 2.26
N PHE A 470 30.87 12.85 2.97
CA PHE A 470 30.55 14.20 2.50
C PHE A 470 31.71 14.74 1.68
N MET A 471 31.42 15.22 0.47
CA MET A 471 32.44 15.56 -0.52
C MET A 471 32.89 17.03 -0.47
N GLY A 472 32.21 17.88 0.31
CA GLY A 472 32.64 19.27 0.55
C GLY A 472 31.67 20.32 0.03
N ASP A 473 32.16 21.24 -0.81
CA ASP A 473 31.47 22.51 -1.12
C ASP A 473 30.15 22.34 -1.88
N SER A 474 29.06 22.83 -1.30
CA SER A 474 27.73 22.76 -1.92
C SER A 474 27.46 23.95 -2.86
N VAL A 475 27.20 23.62 -4.13
CA VAL A 475 26.68 24.54 -5.15
C VAL A 475 25.27 25.00 -4.78
N VAL A 476 24.43 24.11 -4.25
CA VAL A 476 23.06 24.46 -3.85
C VAL A 476 23.07 25.45 -2.68
N PHE A 477 23.98 25.31 -1.72
CA PHE A 477 24.15 26.32 -0.67
C PHE A 477 24.55 27.67 -1.26
N SER A 478 25.45 27.70 -2.25
CA SER A 478 25.80 28.95 -2.92
C SER A 478 24.59 29.64 -3.55
N LYS A 479 23.72 28.88 -4.24
CA LYS A 479 22.44 29.39 -4.77
C LYS A 479 21.50 29.92 -3.67
N ILE A 480 21.40 29.21 -2.54
CA ILE A 480 20.57 29.63 -1.41
C ILE A 480 21.12 30.91 -0.77
N LYS A 481 22.44 31.03 -0.59
CA LYS A 481 23.09 32.24 -0.07
C LYS A 481 22.78 33.45 -0.95
N GLU A 482 22.86 33.30 -2.27
CA GLU A 482 22.54 34.37 -3.22
C GLU A 482 21.06 34.76 -3.18
N ARG A 483 20.15 33.77 -3.13
CA ARG A 483 18.70 33.99 -3.17
C ARG A 483 18.12 34.51 -1.85
N ASP A 484 18.54 33.94 -0.73
CA ASP A 484 17.94 34.16 0.59
C ASP A 484 18.80 35.05 1.51
N GLY A 485 20.04 35.36 1.12
CA GLY A 485 20.98 36.15 1.93
C GLY A 485 21.53 35.40 3.15
N ASP A 486 21.49 34.07 3.15
CA ASP A 486 22.06 33.27 4.24
C ASP A 486 23.59 33.32 4.22
N THR A 487 24.22 33.24 5.40
CA THR A 487 25.68 33.12 5.53
C THR A 487 26.07 31.66 5.78
N ASP A 488 27.35 31.32 5.56
CA ASP A 488 27.87 29.98 5.84
C ASP A 488 27.73 29.62 7.33
N GLU A 489 27.92 30.59 8.25
CA GLU A 489 27.70 30.39 9.68
C GLU A 489 26.25 30.04 9.98
N LYS A 490 25.29 30.75 9.35
CA LYS A 490 23.87 30.49 9.53
C LYS A 490 23.49 29.11 9.00
N ILE A 491 23.94 28.73 7.80
CA ILE A 491 23.68 27.42 7.22
C ILE A 491 24.25 26.31 8.12
N ASN A 492 25.51 26.42 8.53
CA ASN A 492 26.16 25.43 9.39
C ASN A 492 25.45 25.29 10.75
N TYR A 493 25.01 26.41 11.32
CA TYR A 493 24.25 26.41 12.56
C TYR A 493 22.89 25.71 12.40
N GLU A 494 22.16 26.02 11.33
CA GLU A 494 20.88 25.39 11.00
C GLU A 494 21.03 23.87 10.74
N LEU A 495 22.08 23.45 10.04
CA LEU A 495 22.39 22.02 9.84
C LEU A 495 22.72 21.31 11.16
N THR A 496 23.47 21.97 12.05
CA THR A 496 23.81 21.44 13.37
C THR A 496 22.58 21.18 14.21
N LYS A 497 21.62 22.14 14.23
CA LYS A 497 20.36 21.98 14.95
C LYS A 497 19.53 20.80 14.41
N ARG A 498 19.43 20.65 13.08
CA ARG A 498 18.71 19.54 12.44
C ARG A 498 19.37 18.19 12.67
N ARG A 499 20.70 18.12 12.60
CA ARG A 499 21.48 16.91 12.93
C ARG A 499 21.18 16.46 14.35
N LEU A 500 21.26 17.36 15.33
CA LEU A 500 20.96 17.06 16.72
C LEU A 500 19.52 16.56 16.92
N ALA A 501 18.55 17.21 16.27
CA ALA A 501 17.15 16.79 16.33
C ALA A 501 16.95 15.35 15.81
N LEU A 502 17.58 15.02 14.67
CA LEU A 502 17.51 13.70 14.04
C LEU A 502 18.24 12.62 14.86
N GLU A 503 19.43 12.94 15.37
CA GLU A 503 20.20 12.04 16.26
C GLU A 503 19.44 11.74 17.55
N TRP A 504 18.85 12.77 18.16
CA TRP A 504 18.05 12.60 19.36
C TRP A 504 16.84 11.69 19.10
N MET A 505 16.09 11.91 18.02
CA MET A 505 14.95 11.06 17.65
C MET A 505 15.40 9.61 17.39
N ALA A 506 16.51 9.41 16.67
CA ALA A 506 17.06 8.09 16.40
C ALA A 506 17.52 7.37 17.68
N LYS A 507 18.17 8.09 18.62
CA LYS A 507 18.64 7.57 19.91
C LYS A 507 17.49 7.18 20.83
N LYS A 508 16.37 7.91 20.80
CA LYS A 508 15.16 7.63 21.57
C LYS A 508 14.21 6.63 20.92
N ASP A 509 14.57 6.09 19.75
CA ASP A 509 13.78 5.14 18.97
C ASP A 509 12.40 5.69 18.53
N ILE A 510 12.32 7.00 18.28
CA ILE A 510 11.09 7.65 17.81
C ILE A 510 10.93 7.35 16.31
N ARG A 511 10.11 6.34 16.00
CA ARG A 511 9.96 5.79 14.65
C ARG A 511 8.53 5.87 14.11
N ASP A 512 7.55 6.06 14.98
CA ASP A 512 6.16 6.22 14.54
C ASP A 512 6.04 7.49 13.67
N HIS A 513 5.36 7.35 12.53
CA HIS A 513 5.25 8.41 11.55
C HIS A 513 4.62 9.70 12.11
N LYS A 514 3.64 9.59 13.03
CA LYS A 514 3.02 10.76 13.66
C LYS A 514 3.95 11.38 14.68
N GLU A 515 4.64 10.58 15.49
CA GLU A 515 5.59 11.10 16.47
C GLU A 515 6.76 11.84 15.81
N VAL A 516 7.32 11.29 14.73
CA VAL A 516 8.37 11.97 13.94
C VAL A 516 7.84 13.29 13.37
N SER A 517 6.65 13.28 12.77
CA SER A 517 6.03 14.50 12.25
C SER A 517 5.77 15.56 13.33
N ASN A 518 5.34 15.16 14.52
CA ASN A 518 5.11 16.07 15.64
C ASN A 518 6.41 16.74 16.10
N ASN A 519 7.52 15.98 16.16
CA ASN A 519 8.83 16.55 16.51
C ASN A 519 9.33 17.54 15.45
N ILE A 520 9.15 17.25 14.17
CA ILE A 520 9.49 18.18 13.08
C ILE A 520 8.60 19.44 13.14
N MET A 521 7.31 19.28 13.44
CA MET A 521 6.40 20.42 13.61
C MET A 521 6.77 21.28 14.83
N GLU A 522 7.13 20.66 15.95
CA GLU A 522 7.63 21.35 17.14
C GLU A 522 8.93 22.12 16.82
N TYR A 523 9.86 21.48 16.09
CA TYR A 523 11.07 22.15 15.61
C TYR A 523 10.74 23.40 14.79
N TYR A 524 9.79 23.32 13.86
CA TYR A 524 9.41 24.50 13.06
C TYR A 524 8.72 25.61 13.86
N SER A 525 8.10 25.28 15.01
CA SER A 525 7.42 26.27 15.85
C SER A 525 8.39 27.18 16.60
N ASP A 526 9.48 26.60 17.13
CA ASP A 526 10.54 27.31 17.83
C ASP A 526 11.84 26.48 17.76
N PRO A 527 12.63 26.65 16.68
CA PRO A 527 13.82 25.83 16.45
C PRO A 527 14.85 25.95 17.56
N GLU A 528 14.95 27.12 18.18
CA GLU A 528 15.96 27.40 19.19
C GLU A 528 15.60 26.74 20.52
N ARG A 529 14.36 26.92 20.97
CA ARG A 529 13.88 26.24 22.16
C ARG A 529 13.89 24.72 21.99
N TYR A 530 13.50 24.22 20.82
CA TYR A 530 13.57 22.78 20.53
C TYR A 530 15.01 22.28 20.64
N TYR A 531 15.95 22.95 19.96
CA TYR A 531 17.36 22.60 19.97
C TYR A 531 17.96 22.57 21.39
N GLU A 532 17.77 23.64 22.16
CA GLU A 532 18.28 23.74 23.53
C GLU A 532 17.73 22.63 24.44
N ARG A 533 16.42 22.36 24.35
CA ARG A 533 15.79 21.31 25.16
C ARG A 533 16.30 19.92 24.80
N LYS A 534 16.40 19.61 23.49
CA LYS A 534 16.87 18.30 23.02
C LYS A 534 18.36 18.08 23.23
N ARG A 535 19.17 19.14 23.18
CA ARG A 535 20.60 19.08 23.52
C ARG A 535 20.82 18.67 24.97
N LEU A 536 19.98 19.14 25.90
CA LEU A 536 20.05 18.75 27.32
C LEU A 536 19.56 17.31 27.58
N GLU A 537 18.74 16.76 26.69
CA GLU A 537 18.19 15.40 26.80
C GLU A 537 19.06 14.32 26.10
N MET A 538 20.03 14.74 25.27
CA MET A 538 21.01 13.86 24.60
C MET A 538 22.04 13.34 25.59
#